data_AF-A0AAW2YH95-F1
#
_entry.id   AF-A0AAW2YH95-F1
#
_cell.length_a   1.000
_cell.length_b   1.000
_cell.length_c   1.000
_cell.angle_alpha   90.00
_cell.angle_beta   90.00
_cell.angle_gamma   90.00
#
_symmetry.space_group_name_H-M   'P 1'
#
loop_
_entity.id
_entity.type
_entity.pdbx_description
1 polymer ?
#
loop_
_entity_poly.entity_id
_entity_poly.type
_entity_poly.pdbx_seq_one_letter_code
_entity_poly.pdbx_strand_id
1 'polypeptide(L)'
;MNWDPTLNQIYELLDHNRYTKAIKLIENQLAKQPENQLYLSLKAVALARSSSGNPAEASSICDKLINAKTPIMNENILRHLGLALKDLTQWDKAVTLYERSFNHLNVPDPRIGEMLFLSLVRCEQFNKQQIVAQKLNKAYPQERKYLFWAIVSMVSGYRSQNNDLMVTVASKQLSKTLDSYRQNPAKVTTEEFGEIVRYHVTLLMSNKDYNGAIQQVLLEDEPFGKTLEPFDRKSLLAECWHKSGGENVSLSNALYIQLLENEK
;
A
#
# COMPACT_ATOMS: atom_id res chain seq x y z
N MET A 1 -34.67 -0.96 -2.78
CA MET A 1 -33.64 0.06 -2.46
C MET A 1 -34.37 1.39 -2.45
N ASN A 2 -34.64 1.97 -1.27
CA ASN A 2 -35.40 3.21 -1.17
C ASN A 2 -34.55 4.35 -1.74
N TRP A 3 -35.03 4.94 -2.85
CA TRP A 3 -34.41 6.08 -3.50
C TRP A 3 -34.60 7.31 -2.61
N ASP A 4 -33.50 7.82 -2.02
CA ASP A 4 -33.50 9.10 -1.30
C ASP A 4 -33.04 10.21 -2.26
N PRO A 5 -33.97 10.97 -2.87
CA PRO A 5 -33.62 12.03 -3.81
C PRO A 5 -32.74 13.12 -3.18
N THR A 6 -32.87 13.35 -1.86
CA THR A 6 -32.06 14.37 -1.20
C THR A 6 -30.61 13.93 -1.09
N LEU A 7 -30.38 12.65 -0.77
CA LEU A 7 -29.05 12.09 -0.70
C LEU A 7 -28.33 12.14 -2.05
N ASN A 8 -29.03 11.81 -3.15
CA ASN A 8 -28.49 11.92 -4.50
C ASN A 8 -28.13 13.37 -4.85
N GLN A 9 -29.02 14.32 -4.52
CA GLN A 9 -28.74 15.74 -4.73
C GLN A 9 -27.49 16.21 -3.96
N ILE A 10 -27.28 15.72 -2.73
CA ILE A 10 -26.07 16.02 -1.96
C ILE A 10 -24.82 15.48 -2.67
N TYR A 11 -24.84 14.24 -3.13
CA TYR A 11 -23.71 13.67 -3.88
C TYR A 11 -23.41 14.48 -5.16
N GLU A 12 -24.44 14.80 -5.95
CA GLU A 12 -24.26 15.64 -7.15
C GLU A 12 -23.62 16.98 -6.83
N LEU A 13 -24.04 17.64 -5.74
CA LEU A 13 -23.44 18.91 -5.35
C LEU A 13 -21.96 18.76 -4.93
N LEU A 14 -21.60 17.66 -4.25
CA LEU A 14 -20.22 17.38 -3.88
C LEU A 14 -19.36 17.08 -5.11
N ASP A 15 -19.85 16.28 -6.04
CA ASP A 15 -19.14 15.92 -7.28
C ASP A 15 -18.90 17.15 -8.17
N HIS A 16 -19.81 18.12 -8.17
CA HIS A 16 -19.66 19.41 -8.87
C HIS A 16 -18.94 20.49 -8.04
N ASN A 17 -18.28 20.13 -6.93
CA ASN A 17 -17.56 21.05 -6.04
C ASN A 17 -18.41 22.20 -5.46
N ARG A 18 -19.74 22.04 -5.40
CA ARG A 18 -20.69 23.05 -4.87
C ARG A 18 -20.89 22.90 -3.36
N TYR A 19 -19.80 22.96 -2.60
CA TYR A 19 -19.77 22.59 -1.18
C TYR A 19 -20.71 23.40 -0.28
N THR A 20 -20.81 24.72 -0.47
CA THR A 20 -21.67 25.58 0.34
C THR A 20 -23.15 25.24 0.19
N LYS A 21 -23.58 24.83 -1.01
CA LYS A 21 -24.95 24.36 -1.27
C LYS A 21 -25.18 22.99 -0.65
N ALA A 22 -24.20 22.09 -0.76
CA ALA A 22 -24.27 20.78 -0.13
C ALA A 22 -24.41 20.90 1.40
N ILE A 23 -23.60 21.74 2.04
CA ILE A 23 -23.65 21.97 3.49
C ILE A 23 -25.05 22.42 3.93
N LYS A 24 -25.65 23.40 3.25
CA LYS A 24 -27.01 23.87 3.57
C LYS A 24 -28.05 22.74 3.51
N LEU A 25 -28.00 21.90 2.47
CA LEU A 25 -28.92 20.77 2.36
C LEU A 25 -28.68 19.72 3.46
N ILE A 26 -27.42 19.43 3.77
CA ILE A 26 -27.06 18.49 4.83
C ILE A 26 -27.53 19.00 6.20
N GLU A 27 -27.36 20.30 6.49
CA GLU A 27 -27.82 20.91 7.75
C GLU A 27 -29.34 20.85 7.91
N ASN A 28 -30.09 21.04 6.82
CA ASN A 28 -31.55 20.87 6.84
C ASN A 28 -31.97 19.43 7.19
N GLN A 29 -31.19 18.42 6.78
CA GLN A 29 -31.44 17.02 7.14
C GLN A 29 -31.01 16.73 8.58
N LEU A 30 -29.86 17.27 9.02
CA LEU A 30 -29.38 17.12 10.39
C LEU A 30 -30.28 17.82 11.41
N ALA A 31 -30.98 18.89 11.04
CA ALA A 31 -32.01 19.49 11.90
C ALA A 31 -33.15 18.50 12.24
N LYS A 32 -33.43 17.55 11.34
CA LYS A 32 -34.44 16.49 11.56
C LYS A 32 -33.83 15.25 12.21
N GLN A 33 -32.59 14.93 11.87
CA GLN A 33 -31.88 13.73 12.35
C GLN A 33 -30.45 14.09 12.78
N PRO A 34 -30.27 14.68 13.98
CA PRO A 34 -28.99 15.25 14.40
C PRO A 34 -27.84 14.23 14.55
N GLU A 35 -28.19 12.97 14.77
CA GLU A 35 -27.23 11.88 14.98
C GLU A 35 -27.04 10.98 13.75
N ASN A 36 -27.62 11.35 12.60
CA ASN A 36 -27.47 10.55 11.39
C ASN A 36 -26.01 10.58 10.90
N GLN A 37 -25.31 9.47 11.13
CA GLN A 37 -23.89 9.33 10.82
C GLN A 37 -23.57 9.53 9.33
N LEU A 38 -24.49 9.16 8.42
CA LEU A 38 -24.29 9.36 6.99
C LEU A 38 -24.24 10.85 6.65
N TYR A 39 -25.24 11.63 7.09
CA TYR A 39 -25.28 13.07 6.87
C TYR A 39 -24.12 13.80 7.58
N LEU A 40 -23.76 13.39 8.79
CA LEU A 40 -22.59 13.92 9.49
C LEU A 40 -21.29 13.66 8.71
N SER A 41 -21.09 12.44 8.20
CA SER A 41 -19.90 12.11 7.41
C SER A 41 -19.80 12.91 6.11
N LEU A 42 -20.93 13.15 5.43
CA LEU A 42 -21.00 14.01 4.24
C LEU A 42 -20.72 15.48 4.59
N LYS A 43 -21.20 15.95 5.75
CA LYS A 43 -20.89 17.31 6.24
C LYS A 43 -19.38 17.47 6.44
N ALA A 44 -18.72 16.47 7.04
CA ALA A 44 -17.28 16.50 7.25
C ALA A 44 -16.50 16.62 5.93
N VAL A 45 -16.88 15.86 4.89
CA VAL A 45 -16.27 15.98 3.55
C VAL A 45 -16.48 17.38 2.96
N ALA A 46 -17.72 17.89 3.00
CA ALA A 46 -18.06 19.18 2.43
C ALA A 46 -17.30 20.33 3.11
N LEU A 47 -17.20 20.29 4.45
CA LEU A 47 -16.48 21.28 5.25
C LEU A 47 -14.96 21.20 5.05
N ALA A 48 -14.40 19.99 4.93
CA ALA A 48 -12.97 19.81 4.70
C ALA A 48 -12.51 20.33 3.33
N ARG A 49 -13.36 20.22 2.29
CA ARG A 49 -13.03 20.65 0.92
C ARG A 49 -13.44 22.07 0.57
N SER A 50 -14.37 22.65 1.32
CA SER A 50 -14.85 24.00 1.04
C SER A 50 -13.78 25.04 1.37
N SER A 51 -13.47 25.93 0.43
CA SER A 51 -12.54 27.05 0.65
C SER A 51 -13.01 28.02 1.73
N SER A 52 -14.32 28.17 1.90
CA SER A 52 -14.96 28.92 2.99
C SER A 52 -15.47 27.99 4.10
N GLY A 53 -14.97 26.76 4.15
CA GLY A 53 -15.37 25.74 5.12
C GLY A 53 -14.78 25.99 6.50
N ASN A 54 -15.18 25.14 7.45
CA ASN A 54 -14.61 25.11 8.79
C ASN A 54 -13.91 23.75 9.01
N PRO A 55 -12.59 23.64 8.71
CA PRO A 55 -11.88 22.38 8.86
C PRO A 55 -11.82 21.89 10.31
N ALA A 56 -11.88 22.79 11.30
CA ALA A 56 -11.94 22.42 12.71
C ALA A 56 -13.28 21.75 13.05
N GLU A 57 -14.39 22.24 12.51
CA GLU A 57 -15.70 21.58 12.63
C GLU A 57 -15.70 20.22 11.93
N ALA A 58 -15.13 20.13 10.72
CA ALA A 58 -15.00 18.86 9.99
C ALA A 58 -14.23 17.82 10.81
N SER A 59 -13.10 18.22 11.41
CA SER A 59 -12.31 17.38 12.32
C SER A 59 -13.12 16.94 13.53
N SER A 60 -13.85 17.86 14.18
CA SER A 60 -14.69 17.55 15.35
C SER A 60 -15.80 16.53 15.02
N ILE A 61 -16.42 16.65 13.84
CA ILE A 61 -17.39 15.66 13.37
C ILE A 61 -16.75 14.30 13.17
N CYS A 62 -15.54 14.25 12.57
CA CYS A 62 -14.80 12.99 12.42
C CYS A 62 -14.49 12.37 13.78
N ASP A 63 -14.00 13.16 14.75
CA ASP A 63 -13.69 12.70 16.10
C ASP A 63 -14.92 12.13 16.80
N LYS A 64 -16.08 12.80 16.69
CA LYS A 64 -17.34 12.32 17.25
C LYS A 64 -17.72 10.94 16.68
N LEU A 65 -17.58 10.74 15.38
CA LEU A 65 -17.95 9.50 14.71
C LEU A 65 -16.97 8.36 14.98
N ILE A 66 -15.66 8.64 14.96
CA ILE A 66 -14.61 7.65 15.27
C ILE A 66 -14.75 7.13 16.70
N ASN A 67 -15.03 8.03 17.65
CA ASN A 67 -15.13 7.72 19.07
C ASN A 67 -16.51 7.19 19.50
N ALA A 68 -17.43 6.97 18.55
CA ALA A 68 -18.71 6.36 18.84
C ALA A 68 -18.54 4.96 19.46
N LYS A 69 -19.51 4.56 20.29
CA LYS A 69 -19.48 3.30 21.05
C LYS A 69 -19.27 2.07 20.16
N THR A 70 -19.90 2.05 19.00
CA THR A 70 -19.79 0.97 18.01
C THR A 70 -18.88 1.39 16.86
N PRO A 71 -17.98 0.51 16.38
CA PRO A 71 -17.21 0.74 15.16
C PRO A 71 -18.12 0.99 13.95
N ILE A 72 -17.63 1.78 12.99
CA ILE A 72 -18.38 2.11 11.78
C ILE A 72 -18.18 0.99 10.76
N MET A 73 -19.24 0.26 10.46
CA MET A 73 -19.19 -0.83 9.48
C MET A 73 -19.81 -0.47 8.12
N ASN A 74 -20.46 0.69 8.02
CA ASN A 74 -21.05 1.16 6.77
C ASN A 74 -19.97 1.71 5.84
N GLU A 75 -19.85 1.12 4.66
CA GLU A 75 -18.83 1.45 3.66
C GLU A 75 -18.88 2.91 3.19
N ASN A 76 -20.08 3.47 2.98
CA ASN A 76 -20.21 4.87 2.57
C ASN A 76 -19.69 5.81 3.65
N ILE A 77 -20.02 5.55 4.91
CA ILE A 77 -19.58 6.37 6.04
C ILE A 77 -18.06 6.26 6.21
N LEU A 78 -17.49 5.05 6.14
CA LEU A 78 -16.04 4.84 6.18
C LEU A 78 -15.34 5.61 5.06
N ARG A 79 -15.85 5.53 3.83
CA ARG A 79 -15.30 6.24 2.67
C ARG A 79 -15.36 7.75 2.84
N HIS A 80 -16.49 8.30 3.29
CA HIS A 80 -16.63 9.74 3.52
C HIS A 80 -15.66 10.24 4.58
N LEU A 81 -15.58 9.55 5.72
CA LEU A 81 -14.65 9.90 6.79
C LEU A 81 -13.20 9.78 6.33
N GLY A 82 -12.84 8.72 5.60
CA GLY A 82 -11.52 8.56 4.99
C GLY A 82 -11.14 9.72 4.07
N LEU A 83 -12.08 10.17 3.22
CA LEU A 83 -11.89 11.32 2.36
C LEU A 83 -11.71 12.62 3.17
N ALA A 84 -12.58 12.87 4.14
CA ALA A 84 -12.48 14.05 4.99
C ALA A 84 -11.15 14.10 5.76
N LEU A 85 -10.74 12.98 6.36
CA LEU A 85 -9.48 12.88 7.11
C LEU A 85 -8.25 13.05 6.21
N LYS A 86 -8.29 12.52 4.98
CA LYS A 86 -7.26 12.78 3.97
C LYS A 86 -7.16 14.27 3.65
N ASP A 87 -8.29 14.91 3.37
CA ASP A 87 -8.34 16.31 2.97
C ASP A 87 -7.91 17.24 4.12
N LEU A 88 -8.13 16.81 5.37
CA LEU A 88 -7.63 17.46 6.59
C LEU A 88 -6.19 17.06 6.98
N THR A 89 -5.53 16.19 6.22
CA THR A 89 -4.22 15.58 6.51
C THR A 89 -4.09 14.89 7.87
N GLN A 90 -5.21 14.41 8.45
CA GLN A 90 -5.30 13.76 9.76
C GLN A 90 -5.18 12.23 9.65
N TRP A 91 -4.03 11.74 9.18
CA TRP A 91 -3.80 10.31 8.90
C TRP A 91 -3.87 9.42 10.14
N ASP A 92 -3.43 9.89 11.31
CA ASP A 92 -3.49 9.10 12.56
C ASP A 92 -4.93 8.77 12.96
N LYS A 93 -5.87 9.67 12.66
CA LYS A 93 -7.29 9.44 12.88
C LYS A 93 -7.87 8.48 11.85
N ALA A 94 -7.39 8.52 10.61
CA ALA A 94 -7.78 7.53 9.59
C ALA A 94 -7.31 6.13 10.00
N VAL A 95 -6.09 6.00 10.53
CA VAL A 95 -5.61 4.75 11.14
C VAL A 95 -6.57 4.29 12.24
N THR A 96 -6.93 5.17 13.17
CA THR A 96 -7.85 4.84 14.27
C THR A 96 -9.23 4.39 13.77
N LEU A 97 -9.78 5.07 12.76
CA LEU A 97 -11.06 4.75 12.13
C LEU A 97 -11.05 3.33 11.55
N TYR A 98 -10.07 3.03 10.69
CA TYR A 98 -10.01 1.76 10.00
C TYR A 98 -9.57 0.62 10.93
N GLU A 99 -8.68 0.88 11.89
CA GLU A 99 -8.21 -0.11 12.87
C GLU A 99 -9.36 -0.60 13.78
N ARG A 100 -10.22 0.32 14.25
CA ARG A 100 -11.42 -0.05 15.02
C ARG A 100 -12.36 -0.95 14.21
N SER A 101 -12.57 -0.61 12.94
CA SER A 101 -13.50 -1.34 12.06
C SER A 101 -12.93 -2.70 11.64
N PHE A 102 -11.63 -2.75 11.34
CA PHE A 102 -10.91 -3.96 10.96
C PHE A 102 -10.85 -4.98 12.10
N ASN A 103 -10.55 -4.53 13.32
CA ASN A 103 -10.46 -5.41 14.49
C ASN A 103 -11.82 -5.85 15.04
N HIS A 104 -12.92 -5.21 14.61
CA HIS A 104 -14.27 -5.63 14.98
C HIS A 104 -14.73 -6.89 14.22
N LEU A 105 -14.09 -7.18 13.08
CA LEU A 105 -14.44 -8.31 12.23
C LEU A 105 -13.64 -9.57 12.63
N ASN A 106 -14.31 -10.71 12.65
CA ASN A 106 -13.64 -12.01 12.84
C ASN A 106 -12.81 -12.42 11.62
N VAL A 107 -13.33 -12.14 10.43
CA VAL A 107 -12.63 -12.33 9.15
C VAL A 107 -12.27 -10.93 8.61
N PRO A 108 -11.00 -10.64 8.31
CA PRO A 108 -10.59 -9.36 7.75
C PRO A 108 -11.40 -9.00 6.49
N ASP A 109 -12.01 -7.81 6.43
CA ASP A 109 -12.53 -7.28 5.15
C ASP A 109 -11.37 -6.65 4.36
N PRO A 110 -11.08 -7.13 3.13
CA PRO A 110 -10.01 -6.61 2.28
C PRO A 110 -10.07 -5.09 2.10
N ARG A 111 -11.26 -4.53 1.91
CA ARG A 111 -11.43 -3.10 1.61
C ARG A 111 -11.02 -2.24 2.80
N ILE A 112 -11.45 -2.65 4.00
CA ILE A 112 -11.09 -1.97 5.25
C ILE A 112 -9.60 -2.17 5.55
N GLY A 113 -9.10 -3.40 5.36
CA GLY A 113 -7.69 -3.73 5.59
C GLY A 113 -6.73 -2.98 4.66
N GLU A 114 -7.09 -2.80 3.39
CA GLU A 114 -6.33 -2.02 2.42
C GLU A 114 -6.31 -0.54 2.80
N MET A 115 -7.44 0.05 3.16
CA MET A 115 -7.48 1.44 3.62
C MET A 115 -6.70 1.66 4.92
N LEU A 116 -6.76 0.69 5.85
CA LEU A 116 -5.94 0.70 7.05
C LEU A 116 -4.44 0.63 6.70
N PHE A 117 -4.04 -0.31 5.86
CA PHE A 117 -2.65 -0.47 5.44
C PHE A 117 -2.10 0.81 4.80
N LEU A 118 -2.83 1.41 3.85
CA LEU A 118 -2.42 2.66 3.22
C LEU A 118 -2.34 3.82 4.21
N SER A 119 -3.27 3.91 5.17
CA SER A 119 -3.21 4.93 6.22
C SER A 119 -1.99 4.73 7.13
N LEU A 120 -1.66 3.48 7.48
CA LEU A 120 -0.46 3.15 8.25
C LEU A 120 0.84 3.43 7.50
N VAL A 121 0.85 3.30 6.17
CA VAL A 121 1.97 3.73 5.32
C VAL A 121 2.19 5.23 5.41
N ARG A 122 1.11 6.03 5.38
CA ARG A 122 1.20 7.49 5.50
C ARG A 122 1.71 7.96 6.86
N CYS A 123 1.47 7.18 7.92
CA CYS A 123 1.96 7.43 9.26
C CYS A 123 3.28 6.71 9.59
N GLU A 124 3.91 6.02 8.63
CA GLU A 124 5.16 5.25 8.82
C GLU A 124 5.10 4.21 9.97
N GLN A 125 3.91 3.68 10.27
CA GLN A 125 3.69 2.69 11.34
C GLN A 125 4.00 1.26 10.88
N PHE A 126 5.26 0.98 10.51
CA PHE A 126 5.69 -0.24 9.82
C PHE A 126 5.31 -1.56 10.53
N ASN A 127 5.44 -1.63 11.85
CA ASN A 127 5.07 -2.82 12.63
C ASN A 127 3.58 -3.17 12.46
N LYS A 128 2.71 -2.16 12.51
CA LYS A 128 1.27 -2.36 12.29
C LYS A 128 0.96 -2.70 10.84
N GLN A 129 1.64 -2.08 9.87
CA GLN A 129 1.49 -2.41 8.46
C GLN A 129 1.77 -3.90 8.21
N GLN A 130 2.87 -4.42 8.78
CA GLN A 130 3.23 -5.84 8.68
C GLN A 130 2.13 -6.75 9.27
N ILE A 131 1.63 -6.44 10.46
CA ILE A 131 0.57 -7.23 11.12
C ILE A 131 -0.71 -7.26 10.27
N VAL A 132 -1.14 -6.11 9.74
CA VAL A 132 -2.34 -6.02 8.90
C VAL A 132 -2.17 -6.81 7.62
N ALA A 133 -1.03 -6.65 6.94
CA ALA A 133 -0.72 -7.37 5.71
C ALA A 133 -0.65 -8.89 5.93
N GLN A 134 -0.08 -9.35 7.05
CA GLN A 134 -0.06 -10.78 7.41
C GLN A 134 -1.47 -11.33 7.67
N LYS A 135 -2.33 -10.58 8.36
CA LYS A 135 -3.73 -10.97 8.58
C LYS A 135 -4.49 -11.09 7.26
N LEU A 136 -4.32 -10.11 6.35
CA LEU A 136 -4.91 -10.14 5.02
C LEU A 136 -4.38 -11.31 4.19
N ASN A 137 -3.06 -11.53 4.17
CA ASN A 137 -2.45 -12.64 3.44
C ASN A 137 -2.92 -14.01 3.94
N LYS A 138 -3.13 -14.16 5.26
CA LYS A 138 -3.68 -15.39 5.83
C LYS A 138 -5.14 -15.63 5.42
N ALA A 139 -5.95 -14.58 5.35
CA ALA A 139 -7.36 -14.68 4.95
C ALA A 139 -7.55 -14.81 3.43
N TYR A 140 -6.64 -14.23 2.65
CA TYR A 140 -6.69 -14.15 1.19
C TYR A 140 -5.33 -14.54 0.57
N PRO A 141 -4.87 -15.79 0.73
CA PRO A 141 -3.55 -16.22 0.24
C PRO A 141 -3.40 -16.18 -1.28
N GLN A 142 -4.52 -16.15 -2.02
CA GLN A 142 -4.54 -15.95 -3.47
C GLN A 142 -4.19 -14.51 -3.87
N GLU A 143 -4.40 -13.53 -2.99
CA GLU A 143 -4.11 -12.11 -3.21
C GLU A 143 -2.66 -11.81 -2.85
N ARG A 144 -1.76 -12.09 -3.80
CA ARG A 144 -0.29 -12.05 -3.64
C ARG A 144 0.25 -10.73 -3.11
N LYS A 145 -0.42 -9.62 -3.45
CA LYS A 145 -0.06 -8.27 -2.99
C LYS A 145 0.06 -8.20 -1.46
N TYR A 146 -0.73 -8.96 -0.70
CA TYR A 146 -0.69 -8.92 0.76
C TYR A 146 0.56 -9.58 1.35
N LEU A 147 1.05 -10.67 0.73
CA LEU A 147 2.36 -11.23 1.06
C LEU A 147 3.45 -10.18 0.82
N PHE A 148 3.43 -9.53 -0.34
CA PHE A 148 4.42 -8.53 -0.68
C PHE A 148 4.39 -7.33 0.27
N TRP A 149 3.20 -6.83 0.60
CA TRP A 149 3.00 -5.78 1.60
C TRP A 149 3.60 -6.15 2.96
N ALA A 150 3.42 -7.41 3.41
CA ALA A 150 4.00 -7.87 4.66
C ALA A 150 5.54 -7.86 4.63
N ILE A 151 6.14 -8.28 3.51
CA ILE A 151 7.60 -8.30 3.34
C ILE A 151 8.14 -6.86 3.26
N VAL A 152 7.51 -5.99 2.47
CA VAL A 152 7.94 -4.58 2.32
C VAL A 152 7.85 -3.83 3.65
N SER A 153 6.75 -3.96 4.39
CA SER A 153 6.61 -3.34 5.71
C SER A 153 7.65 -3.85 6.71
N MET A 154 7.99 -5.14 6.65
CA MET A 154 9.06 -5.72 7.45
C MET A 154 10.44 -5.17 7.08
N VAL A 155 10.73 -4.89 5.81
CA VAL A 155 12.02 -4.28 5.45
C VAL A 155 12.07 -2.81 5.85
N SER A 156 11.01 -2.05 5.57
CA SER A 156 10.95 -0.61 5.84
C SER A 156 11.05 -0.28 7.33
N GLY A 157 10.40 -1.07 8.20
CA GLY A 157 10.43 -0.86 9.65
C GLY A 157 11.77 -1.12 10.32
N TYR A 158 12.66 -1.88 9.68
CA TYR A 158 13.94 -2.28 10.28
C TYR A 158 15.13 -1.58 9.64
N ARG A 159 14.99 -1.11 8.40
CA ARG A 159 15.92 -0.10 7.84
C ARG A 159 15.94 1.17 8.68
N SER A 160 14.83 1.55 9.31
CA SER A 160 14.81 2.67 10.26
C SER A 160 15.51 2.36 11.61
N GLN A 161 15.80 1.09 11.90
CA GLN A 161 16.39 0.62 13.16
C GLN A 161 17.80 0.01 12.99
N ASN A 162 18.38 0.03 11.78
CA ASN A 162 19.69 -0.57 11.44
C ASN A 162 19.85 -2.05 11.85
N ASN A 163 18.81 -2.88 11.66
CA ASN A 163 18.84 -4.30 12.00
C ASN A 163 18.75 -5.20 10.75
N ASP A 164 19.90 -5.71 10.30
CA ASP A 164 20.06 -6.48 9.06
C ASP A 164 19.45 -7.91 9.12
N LEU A 165 19.10 -8.40 10.30
CA LEU A 165 18.50 -9.74 10.47
C LEU A 165 17.17 -9.87 9.72
N MET A 166 16.35 -8.82 9.71
CA MET A 166 15.03 -8.86 9.07
C MET A 166 15.10 -8.75 7.55
N VAL A 167 16.14 -8.10 7.02
CA VAL A 167 16.43 -8.13 5.57
C VAL A 167 16.78 -9.54 5.13
N THR A 168 17.53 -10.28 5.95
CA THR A 168 17.84 -11.70 5.69
C THR A 168 16.57 -12.57 5.72
N VAL A 169 15.68 -12.36 6.69
CA VAL A 169 14.39 -13.07 6.76
C VAL A 169 13.52 -12.75 5.55
N ALA A 170 13.39 -11.49 5.18
CA ALA A 170 12.67 -11.04 3.99
C ALA A 170 13.19 -11.71 2.71
N SER A 171 14.52 -11.72 2.54
CA SER A 171 15.19 -12.34 1.39
C SER A 171 14.91 -13.85 1.33
N LYS A 172 14.97 -14.56 2.46
CA LYS A 172 14.63 -15.98 2.52
C LYS A 172 13.16 -16.25 2.17
N GLN A 173 12.25 -15.37 2.60
CA GLN A 173 10.83 -15.49 2.29
C GLN A 173 10.54 -15.27 0.80
N LEU A 174 11.21 -14.29 0.18
CA LEU A 174 11.11 -14.03 -1.26
C LEU A 174 11.70 -15.17 -2.09
N SER A 175 12.89 -15.66 -1.74
CA SER A 175 13.51 -16.82 -2.42
C SER A 175 12.57 -18.03 -2.43
N LYS A 176 11.96 -18.40 -1.30
CA LYS A 176 10.97 -19.49 -1.25
C LYS A 176 9.74 -19.22 -2.14
N THR A 177 9.31 -17.96 -2.23
CA THR A 177 8.16 -17.56 -3.05
C THR A 177 8.50 -17.68 -4.53
N LEU A 178 9.70 -17.23 -4.94
CA LEU A 178 10.22 -17.36 -6.30
C LEU A 178 10.33 -18.82 -6.71
N ASP A 179 10.89 -19.69 -5.86
CA ASP A 179 11.00 -21.12 -6.14
C ASP A 179 9.63 -21.78 -6.33
N SER A 180 8.64 -21.42 -5.50
CA SER A 180 7.28 -21.89 -5.67
C SER A 180 6.65 -21.44 -6.99
N TYR A 181 7.01 -20.27 -7.50
CA TYR A 181 6.50 -19.75 -8.77
C TYR A 181 7.20 -20.36 -9.97
N ARG A 182 8.51 -20.62 -9.89
CA ARG A 182 9.25 -21.39 -10.91
C ARG A 182 8.67 -22.77 -11.11
N GLN A 183 8.26 -23.43 -10.03
CA GLN A 183 7.60 -24.74 -10.09
C GLN A 183 6.18 -24.67 -10.67
N ASN A 184 5.53 -23.51 -10.64
CA ASN A 184 4.15 -23.35 -11.14
C ASN A 184 3.94 -21.99 -11.82
N PRO A 185 4.51 -21.81 -13.01
CA PRO A 185 4.57 -20.49 -13.67
C PRO A 185 3.20 -19.99 -14.13
N ALA A 186 2.24 -20.88 -14.37
CA ALA A 186 0.87 -20.50 -14.76
C ALA A 186 0.11 -19.69 -13.69
N LYS A 187 0.63 -19.64 -12.45
CA LYS A 187 -0.02 -18.92 -11.35
C LYS A 187 0.43 -17.46 -11.21
N VAL A 188 1.48 -17.02 -11.91
CA VAL A 188 2.04 -15.67 -11.76
C VAL A 188 2.14 -14.99 -13.12
N THR A 189 1.87 -13.69 -13.18
CA THR A 189 2.17 -12.95 -14.40
C THR A 189 3.67 -12.69 -14.50
N THR A 190 4.18 -12.51 -15.72
CA THR A 190 5.59 -12.14 -15.94
C THR A 190 5.96 -10.85 -15.21
N GLU A 191 5.04 -9.88 -15.17
CA GLU A 191 5.23 -8.59 -14.51
C GLU A 191 5.36 -8.73 -12.99
N GLU A 192 4.43 -9.45 -12.35
CA GLU A 192 4.44 -9.70 -10.91
C GLU A 192 5.71 -10.46 -10.48
N PHE A 193 6.12 -11.47 -11.25
CA PHE A 193 7.35 -12.21 -10.97
C PHE A 193 8.58 -11.29 -11.09
N GLY A 194 8.64 -10.48 -12.15
CA GLY A 194 9.70 -9.49 -12.35
C GLY A 194 9.83 -8.49 -11.20
N GLU A 195 8.71 -8.00 -10.66
CA GLU A 195 8.70 -7.13 -9.48
C GLU A 195 9.29 -7.79 -8.24
N ILE A 196 8.91 -9.04 -7.99
CA ILE A 196 9.40 -9.82 -6.84
C ILE A 196 10.89 -10.08 -6.97
N VAL A 197 11.35 -10.44 -8.18
CA VAL A 197 12.77 -10.62 -8.49
C VAL A 197 13.55 -9.32 -8.27
N ARG A 198 13.08 -8.18 -8.82
CA ARG A 198 13.71 -6.86 -8.61
C ARG A 198 13.85 -6.53 -7.12
N TYR A 199 12.78 -6.74 -6.37
CA TYR A 199 12.78 -6.47 -4.95
C TYR A 199 13.74 -7.39 -4.18
N HIS A 200 13.76 -8.68 -4.53
CA HIS A 200 14.67 -9.67 -3.93
C HIS A 200 16.15 -9.34 -4.20
N VAL A 201 16.52 -8.99 -5.43
CA VAL A 201 17.87 -8.50 -5.76
C VAL A 201 18.23 -7.31 -4.89
N THR A 202 17.33 -6.34 -4.79
CA THR A 202 17.60 -5.11 -4.03
C THR A 202 17.93 -5.43 -2.57
N LEU A 203 17.28 -6.45 -2.00
CA LEU A 203 17.58 -6.92 -0.65
C LEU A 203 18.91 -7.66 -0.56
N LEU A 204 19.21 -8.57 -1.48
CA LEU A 204 20.49 -9.28 -1.55
C LEU A 204 21.66 -8.32 -1.69
N MET A 205 21.54 -7.34 -2.59
CA MET A 205 22.52 -6.27 -2.78
C MET A 205 22.70 -5.44 -1.50
N SER A 206 21.61 -5.09 -0.81
CA SER A 206 21.70 -4.36 0.46
C SER A 206 22.39 -5.16 1.56
N ASN A 207 22.29 -6.49 1.53
CA ASN A 207 22.99 -7.42 2.41
C ASN A 207 24.41 -7.76 1.95
N LYS A 208 24.90 -7.16 0.85
CA LYS A 208 26.20 -7.49 0.21
C LYS A 208 26.32 -8.94 -0.25
N ASP A 209 25.19 -9.63 -0.45
CA ASP A 209 25.16 -10.98 -1.01
C ASP A 209 25.10 -10.90 -2.54
N TYR A 210 26.22 -10.48 -3.14
CA TYR A 210 26.35 -10.32 -4.59
C TYR A 210 26.29 -11.67 -5.32
N ASN A 211 26.85 -12.72 -4.71
CA ASN A 211 26.86 -14.05 -5.30
C ASN A 211 25.45 -14.66 -5.33
N GLY A 212 24.66 -14.48 -4.27
CA GLY A 212 23.25 -14.86 -4.24
C GLY A 212 22.44 -14.13 -5.32
N ALA A 213 22.70 -12.83 -5.53
CA ALA A 213 22.03 -12.06 -6.57
C ALA A 213 22.38 -12.58 -7.98
N ILE A 214 23.65 -12.90 -8.23
CA ILE A 214 24.10 -13.47 -9.52
C ILE A 214 23.41 -14.82 -9.77
N GLN A 215 23.46 -15.73 -8.81
CA GLN A 215 22.92 -17.09 -8.96
C GLN A 215 21.40 -17.10 -9.09
N GLN A 216 20.69 -16.42 -8.18
CA GLN A 216 19.24 -16.55 -8.08
C GLN A 216 18.47 -15.72 -9.10
N VAL A 217 19.10 -14.73 -9.75
CA VAL A 217 18.37 -13.75 -10.56
C VAL A 217 18.92 -13.56 -11.97
N LEU A 218 20.22 -13.81 -12.20
CA LEU A 218 20.86 -13.37 -13.44
C LEU A 218 21.33 -14.51 -14.35
N LEU A 219 21.34 -15.76 -13.89
CA LEU A 219 21.74 -16.92 -14.69
C LEU A 219 20.60 -17.93 -14.98
N GLU A 220 19.56 -17.99 -14.14
CA GLU A 220 18.43 -18.92 -14.29
C GLU A 220 17.11 -18.13 -14.36
N ASP A 221 16.47 -17.99 -15.52
CA ASP A 221 14.99 -17.74 -15.64
C ASP A 221 14.59 -17.39 -17.08
N GLU A 222 14.73 -18.35 -18.01
CA GLU A 222 13.71 -18.42 -19.06
C GLU A 222 12.44 -19.05 -18.46
N PRO A 223 11.23 -18.52 -18.75
CA PRO A 223 10.94 -17.40 -19.64
C PRO A 223 10.74 -16.02 -18.96
N PHE A 224 10.83 -15.90 -17.63
CA PHE A 224 10.29 -14.75 -16.88
C PHE A 224 11.30 -13.67 -16.47
N GLY A 225 12.60 -13.83 -16.81
CA GLY A 225 13.67 -12.87 -16.53
C GLY A 225 13.98 -11.88 -17.66
N LYS A 226 13.09 -11.72 -18.65
CA LYS A 226 13.30 -10.85 -19.83
C LYS A 226 13.00 -9.36 -19.58
N THR A 227 12.23 -9.03 -18.54
CA THR A 227 11.78 -7.65 -18.28
C THR A 227 12.06 -7.23 -16.83
N LEU A 228 13.23 -6.62 -16.60
CA LEU A 228 13.67 -6.12 -15.29
C LEU A 228 13.60 -4.57 -15.18
N GLU A 229 12.86 -3.91 -16.08
CA GLU A 229 12.64 -2.46 -16.09
C GLU A 229 12.36 -1.88 -14.67
N PRO A 230 12.96 -0.74 -14.28
CA PRO A 230 13.84 0.12 -15.09
C PRO A 230 15.31 -0.36 -15.10
N PHE A 231 15.62 -1.50 -14.49
CA PHE A 231 17.00 -1.99 -14.42
C PHE A 231 17.31 -2.84 -15.65
N ASP A 232 18.31 -2.41 -16.42
CA ASP A 232 18.91 -3.29 -17.41
C ASP A 232 19.62 -4.46 -16.69
N ARG A 233 19.25 -5.68 -17.07
CA ARG A 233 19.78 -6.93 -16.49
C ARG A 233 21.29 -7.00 -16.62
N LYS A 234 21.83 -6.57 -17.76
CA LYS A 234 23.27 -6.62 -18.02
C LYS A 234 24.01 -5.64 -17.13
N SER A 235 23.47 -4.43 -16.97
CA SER A 235 24.02 -3.41 -16.06
C SER A 235 24.07 -3.90 -14.61
N LEU A 236 22.99 -4.52 -14.14
CA LEU A 236 22.91 -5.10 -12.80
C LEU A 236 23.89 -6.27 -12.61
N LEU A 237 24.03 -7.13 -13.61
CA LEU A 237 24.99 -8.25 -13.59
C LEU A 237 26.43 -7.77 -13.55
N ALA A 238 26.75 -6.77 -14.37
CA ALA A 238 28.07 -6.15 -14.37
C ALA A 238 28.38 -5.54 -12.99
N GLU A 239 27.42 -4.85 -12.37
CA GLU A 239 27.58 -4.29 -11.02
C GLU A 239 27.81 -5.38 -9.97
N CYS A 240 26.99 -6.43 -9.95
CA CYS A 240 27.15 -7.54 -9.00
C CYS A 240 28.52 -8.21 -9.15
N TRP A 241 28.96 -8.48 -10.38
CA TRP A 241 30.27 -9.07 -10.64
C TRP A 241 31.41 -8.15 -10.19
N HIS A 242 31.31 -6.85 -10.45
CA HIS A 242 32.30 -5.89 -9.98
C HIS A 242 32.41 -5.88 -8.45
N LYS A 243 31.26 -5.83 -7.75
CA LYS A 243 31.20 -5.81 -6.29
C LYS A 243 31.61 -7.13 -5.63
N SER A 244 31.41 -8.27 -6.32
CA SER A 244 31.83 -9.59 -5.84
C SER A 244 33.35 -9.78 -5.80
N GLY A 245 34.10 -9.01 -6.61
CA GLY A 245 35.56 -9.06 -6.68
C GLY A 245 36.12 -10.34 -7.33
N GLY A 246 37.45 -10.44 -7.42
CA GLY A 246 38.14 -11.62 -7.95
C GLY A 246 38.02 -11.79 -9.47
N GLU A 247 37.85 -13.03 -9.92
CA GLU A 247 37.80 -13.42 -11.35
C GLU A 247 36.61 -12.76 -12.09
N ASN A 248 35.54 -12.44 -11.36
CA ASN A 248 34.33 -11.81 -11.90
C ASN A 248 34.53 -10.38 -12.40
N VAL A 249 35.59 -9.67 -11.99
CA VAL A 249 35.87 -8.30 -12.43
C VAL A 249 36.14 -8.24 -13.94
N SER A 250 36.80 -9.27 -14.49
CA SER A 250 37.05 -9.38 -15.92
C SER A 250 35.75 -9.51 -16.73
N LEU A 251 34.81 -10.33 -16.23
CA LEU A 251 33.47 -10.52 -16.81
C LEU A 251 32.62 -9.24 -16.74
N SER A 252 32.69 -8.54 -15.60
CA SER A 252 32.05 -7.24 -15.41
C SER A 252 32.51 -6.22 -16.45
N ASN A 253 33.83 -6.05 -16.62
CA ASN A 253 34.40 -5.11 -17.57
C ASN A 253 34.00 -5.43 -19.02
N ALA A 254 34.04 -6.72 -19.39
CA ALA A 254 33.61 -7.15 -20.72
C ALA A 254 32.15 -6.80 -21.01
N LEU A 255 31.26 -6.99 -20.03
CA LEU A 255 29.84 -6.68 -20.17
C LEU A 255 29.57 -5.17 -20.20
N TYR A 256 30.27 -4.36 -19.40
CA TYR A 256 30.18 -2.90 -19.47
C TYR A 256 30.63 -2.35 -20.83
N ILE A 257 31.70 -2.89 -21.41
CA ILE A 257 32.15 -2.50 -22.76
C ILE A 257 31.06 -2.78 -23.79
N GLN A 258 30.47 -3.98 -23.76
CA GLN A 258 29.39 -4.35 -24.66
C GLN A 258 28.17 -3.42 -24.51
N LEU A 259 27.84 -2.97 -23.30
CA LEU A 259 26.74 -2.03 -23.08
C LEU A 259 27.03 -0.66 -23.71
N LEU A 260 28.22 -0.11 -23.50
CA LEU A 260 28.66 1.17 -24.07
C LEU A 260 28.71 1.14 -25.61
N GLU A 261 28.97 -0.01 -26.21
CA GLU A 261 28.96 -0.18 -27.67
C GLU A 261 27.55 -0.20 -28.27
N ASN A 262 26.54 -0.65 -27.51
CA ASN A 262 25.15 -0.75 -27.98
C ASN A 262 24.33 0.55 -27.79
N GLU A 263 24.86 1.54 -27.05
CA GLU A 263 24.24 2.87 -26.87
C GLU A 263 24.62 3.88 -27.98
N LYS A 264 25.48 3.50 -28.93
CA LYS A 264 25.91 4.31 -30.09
C LYS A 264 25.08 3.99 -31.33
#